data_AF-A0A498EWT1-F1
#
_entry.id   AF-A0A498EWT1-F1
#
_cell.length_a   1.000
_cell.length_b   1.000
_cell.length_c   1.000
_cell.angle_alpha   90.00
_cell.angle_beta   90.00
_cell.angle_gamma   90.00
#
_symmetry.space_group_name_H-M   'P 1'
#
loop_
_entity.id
_entity.type
_entity.pdbx_description
1 polymer ?
#
loop_
_entity_poly.entity_id
_entity_poly.type
_entity_poly.pdbx_seq_one_letter_code
_entity_poly.pdbx_strand_id
1 'polypeptide(L)'
;MLQQLGLKEYEAKSFVALARRQRGTAKDISETSEVPRTRVYDAIRVLESKGLVETQHSNPQIFRAVSIDEAVNTLQSEYVDRAESLRSALSGLEPTDEEESTEATHEVWSISGDQGITSRTRQLIEGATEELILVVGHESIFTDQLAEQL
;
A
#
# COMPACT_ATOMS: atom_id res chain seq x y z
N MET A 1 0.42 -6.93 7.38
CA MET A 1 -0.07 -5.54 7.38
C MET A 1 1.06 -4.51 7.35
N LEU A 2 1.77 -4.20 8.45
CA LEU A 2 2.82 -3.16 8.45
C LEU A 2 3.90 -3.36 7.37
N GLN A 3 4.30 -4.61 7.10
CA GLN A 3 5.25 -4.92 6.04
C GLN A 3 4.68 -4.69 4.63
N GLN A 4 3.39 -4.91 4.44
CA GLN A 4 2.70 -4.62 3.17
C GLN A 4 2.58 -3.11 2.93
N LEU A 5 2.65 -2.31 3.99
CA LEU A 5 2.70 -0.84 3.93
C LEU A 5 4.14 -0.29 3.84
N GLY A 6 5.14 -1.17 3.63
CA GLY A 6 6.50 -0.78 3.30
C GLY A 6 7.46 -0.63 4.47
N LEU A 7 7.12 -1.16 5.66
CA LEU A 7 8.11 -1.36 6.73
C LEU A 7 8.85 -2.69 6.55
N LYS A 8 10.13 -2.72 6.89
CA LYS A 8 10.86 -4.00 7.01
C LYS A 8 10.44 -4.72 8.29
N GLU A 9 10.72 -6.02 8.36
CA GLU A 9 10.28 -6.85 9.48
C GLU A 9 10.79 -6.33 10.84
N TYR A 10 12.07 -5.96 10.94
CA TYR A 10 12.65 -5.45 12.18
C TYR A 10 12.13 -4.06 12.57
N GLU A 11 11.75 -3.24 11.59
CA GLU A 11 11.08 -1.95 11.80
C GLU A 11 9.66 -2.16 12.34
N ALA A 12 8.88 -3.04 11.69
CA ALA A 12 7.53 -3.38 12.11
C ALA A 12 7.51 -3.98 13.52
N LYS A 13 8.41 -4.92 13.83
CA LYS A 13 8.55 -5.51 15.17
C LYS A 13 8.89 -4.46 16.23
N SER A 14 9.80 -3.54 15.91
CA SER A 14 10.18 -2.44 16.83
C SER A 14 9.03 -1.46 17.06
N PHE A 15 8.29 -1.09 16.01
CA PHE A 15 7.12 -0.23 16.10
C PHE A 15 6.01 -0.86 16.94
N VAL A 16 5.68 -2.14 16.71
CA VAL A 16 4.67 -2.86 17.50
C VAL A 16 5.06 -2.95 18.97
N ALA A 17 6.33 -3.21 19.28
CA ALA A 17 6.81 -3.24 20.66
C ALA A 17 6.65 -1.87 21.35
N LEU A 18 6.92 -0.77 20.65
CA LEU A 18 6.70 0.58 21.16
C LEU A 18 5.21 0.91 21.32
N ALA A 19 4.38 0.60 20.31
CA ALA A 19 2.94 0.85 20.36
C ALA A 19 2.27 0.14 21.55
N ARG A 20 2.72 -1.07 21.90
CA ARG A 20 2.25 -1.81 23.07
C ARG A 20 2.68 -1.21 24.40
N ARG A 21 3.88 -0.63 24.46
CA ARG A 21 4.47 -0.07 25.69
C ARG A 21 4.25 1.42 25.88
N GLN A 22 3.75 2.11 24.87
CA GLN A 22 3.63 3.58 24.75
C GLN A 22 5.00 4.29 24.71
N ARG A 23 6.00 3.87 25.50
CA ARG A 23 7.38 4.37 25.46
C ARG A 23 8.40 3.35 25.98
N GLY A 24 9.66 3.51 25.60
CA GLY A 24 10.75 2.67 26.12
C GLY A 24 12.12 3.02 25.54
N THR A 25 13.17 2.50 26.15
CA THR A 25 14.55 2.59 25.67
C THR A 25 14.83 1.53 24.60
N ALA A 26 15.98 1.62 23.91
CA ALA A 26 16.41 0.59 22.97
C ALA A 26 16.56 -0.80 23.63
N LYS A 27 16.88 -0.83 24.94
CA LYS A 27 16.90 -2.06 25.72
C LYS A 27 15.50 -2.68 25.80
N ASP A 28 14.54 -1.87 26.24
CA ASP A 28 13.18 -2.34 26.48
C ASP A 28 12.60 -2.87 25.16
N ILE A 29 12.75 -2.13 24.07
CA ILE A 29 12.28 -2.54 22.75
C ILE A 29 12.91 -3.87 22.35
N SER A 30 14.24 -4.00 22.48
CA SER A 30 14.96 -5.21 22.09
C SER A 30 14.47 -6.47 22.83
N GLU A 31 14.16 -6.34 24.12
CA GLU A 31 13.66 -7.44 24.95
C GLU A 31 12.24 -7.90 24.58
N THR A 32 11.45 -7.07 23.89
CA THR A 32 10.03 -7.36 23.60
C THR A 32 9.72 -7.52 22.12
N SER A 33 10.60 -7.03 21.23
CA SER A 33 10.48 -7.21 19.79
C SER A 33 11.29 -8.39 19.25
N GLU A 34 12.15 -9.01 20.08
CA GLU A 34 13.17 -9.99 19.66
C GLU A 34 14.15 -9.43 18.61
N VAL A 35 14.20 -8.10 18.46
CA VAL A 35 15.13 -7.41 17.56
C VAL A 35 16.39 -7.04 18.35
N PRO A 36 17.60 -7.37 17.88
CA PRO A 36 18.84 -6.99 18.56
C PRO A 36 18.96 -5.46 18.73
N ARG A 37 19.49 -4.99 19.87
CA ARG A 37 19.63 -3.55 20.17
C ARG A 37 20.20 -2.70 19.03
N THR A 38 21.23 -3.16 18.34
CA THR A 38 21.82 -2.42 17.19
C THR A 38 20.78 -2.19 16.09
N ARG A 39 19.98 -3.22 15.78
CA ARG A 39 18.88 -3.14 14.80
C ARG A 39 17.69 -2.32 15.28
N VAL A 40 17.50 -2.21 16.60
CA VAL A 40 16.50 -1.29 17.17
C VAL A 40 16.87 0.15 16.86
N TYR A 41 18.13 0.56 17.06
CA TYR A 41 18.54 1.93 16.70
C TYR A 41 18.37 2.22 15.21
N ASP A 42 18.64 1.24 14.34
CA ASP A 42 18.38 1.37 12.90
C ASP A 42 16.88 1.50 12.59
N ALA A 43 16.05 0.66 13.22
CA ALA A 43 14.60 0.75 13.09
C ALA A 43 14.07 2.11 13.55
N ILE A 44 14.52 2.59 14.71
CA ILE A 44 14.06 3.86 15.27
C ILE A 44 14.41 5.02 14.36
N ARG A 45 15.61 5.06 13.78
CA ARG A 45 15.97 6.10 12.80
C ARG A 45 15.03 6.11 11.59
N VAL A 46 14.70 4.94 11.06
CA VAL A 46 13.77 4.83 9.92
C VAL A 46 12.35 5.25 10.34
N LEU A 47 11.86 4.73 11.47
CA LEU A 47 10.53 5.04 11.98
C LEU A 47 10.38 6.54 12.32
N GLU A 48 11.41 7.16 12.90
CA GLU A 48 11.47 8.58 13.19
C GLU A 48 11.47 9.41 11.90
N SER A 49 12.26 9.02 10.90
CA SER A 49 12.26 9.71 9.59
C SER A 49 10.91 9.65 8.88
N LYS A 50 10.13 8.60 9.15
CA LYS A 50 8.75 8.43 8.67
C LYS A 50 7.72 9.17 9.52
N GLY A 51 8.08 9.71 10.69
CA GLY A 51 7.13 10.30 11.64
C GLY A 51 6.30 9.29 12.42
N LEU A 52 6.75 8.03 12.51
CA LEU A 52 6.07 6.96 13.25
C LEU A 52 6.55 6.85 14.71
N VAL A 53 7.72 7.41 15.02
CA VAL A 53 8.32 7.38 16.36
C VAL A 53 8.90 8.74 16.69
N GLU A 54 8.79 9.14 17.96
CA GLU A 54 9.43 10.33 18.49
C GLU A 54 10.51 9.95 19.51
N THR A 55 11.65 10.65 19.44
CA THR A 55 12.80 10.42 20.31
C THR A 55 12.94 11.53 21.35
N GLN A 56 12.94 11.15 22.62
CA GLN A 56 13.36 12.01 23.71
C GLN A 56 14.88 11.82 23.96
N HIS A 57 15.64 12.89 23.71
CA HIS A 57 17.11 12.95 23.85
C HIS A 57 17.55 13.05 25.32
N SER A 58 17.22 12.03 26.11
CA SER A 58 17.63 11.85 27.50
C SER A 58 18.74 10.78 27.61
N ASN A 59 19.29 10.58 28.81
CA ASN A 59 20.28 9.53 29.07
C ASN A 59 19.74 8.52 30.11
N PRO A 60 19.30 7.31 29.70
CA PRO A 60 19.28 6.77 28.32
C PRO A 60 18.17 7.36 27.44
N GLN A 61 18.33 7.31 26.12
CA GLN A 61 17.30 7.78 25.18
C GLN A 61 15.99 6.99 25.33
N ILE A 62 14.87 7.71 25.24
CA ILE A 62 13.52 7.15 25.33
C ILE A 62 12.81 7.40 24.00
N PHE A 63 12.14 6.37 23.49
CA PHE A 63 11.38 6.42 22.26
C PHE A 63 9.90 6.21 22.57
N ARG A 64 9.01 6.84 21.81
CA ARG A 64 7.56 6.59 21.86
C ARG A 64 7.00 6.45 20.46
N ALA A 65 6.04 5.55 20.27
CA ALA A 65 5.28 5.51 19.03
C ALA A 65 4.26 6.65 19.00
N VAL A 66 3.98 7.18 17.81
CA VAL A 66 2.82 8.06 17.59
C VAL A 66 1.52 7.28 17.80
N SER A 67 0.38 7.98 17.82
CA SER A 67 -0.92 7.31 17.93
C SER A 67 -1.17 6.37 16.74
N ILE A 68 -2.07 5.39 16.93
CA ILE A 68 -2.42 4.45 15.84
C ILE A 68 -2.99 5.20 14.64
N ASP A 69 -3.85 6.19 14.87
CA ASP A 69 -4.45 6.99 13.80
C ASP A 69 -3.39 7.77 13.02
N GLU A 70 -2.44 8.42 13.72
CA GLU A 70 -1.31 9.09 13.06
C GLU A 70 -0.46 8.11 12.26
N ALA A 71 -0.12 6.96 12.83
CA ALA A 71 0.68 5.95 12.13
C ALA A 71 -0.02 5.43 10.87
N VAL A 72 -1.33 5.19 10.93
CA VAL A 72 -2.13 4.75 9.78
C VAL A 72 -2.15 5.84 8.71
N ASN A 73 -2.41 7.09 9.09
CA ASN A 73 -2.44 8.21 8.15
C ASN A 73 -1.08 8.41 7.46
N THR A 74 0.01 8.39 8.22
CA THR A 74 1.37 8.48 7.70
C THR A 74 1.69 7.37 6.70
N LEU A 75 1.38 6.11 7.04
CA LEU A 75 1.64 4.97 6.15
C LEU A 75 0.75 5.00 4.91
N GLN A 76 -0.49 5.47 5.04
CA GLN A 76 -1.41 5.64 3.91
C GLN A 76 -0.90 6.71 2.96
N SER A 77 -0.50 7.88 3.46
CA SER A 77 0.08 8.95 2.64
C SER A 77 1.33 8.47 1.90
N GLU A 78 2.28 7.82 2.59
CA GLU A 78 3.46 7.25 1.92
C GLU A 78 3.09 6.25 0.81
N TYR A 79 2.04 5.46 1.01
CA TYR A 79 1.59 4.47 0.02
C TYR A 79 0.99 5.16 -1.21
N VAL A 80 0.13 6.16 -0.99
CA VAL A 80 -0.46 6.97 -2.07
C VAL A 80 0.64 7.69 -2.86
N ASP A 81 1.58 8.35 -2.19
CA ASP A 81 2.70 9.06 -2.83
C ASP A 81 3.55 8.12 -3.68
N ARG A 82 3.80 6.88 -3.21
CA ARG A 82 4.52 5.85 -3.98
C ARG A 82 3.73 5.41 -5.21
N ALA A 83 2.41 5.23 -5.09
CA ALA A 83 1.56 4.87 -6.22
C ALA A 83 1.51 5.99 -7.27
N GLU A 84 1.42 7.25 -6.84
CA GLU A 84 1.48 8.41 -7.73
C GLU A 84 2.84 8.56 -8.40
N SER A 85 3.93 8.37 -7.65
CA SER A 85 5.30 8.37 -8.19
C SER A 85 5.49 7.30 -9.25
N LEU A 86 4.95 6.08 -9.01
CA LEU A 86 4.95 5.00 -9.99
C LEU A 86 4.15 5.40 -11.23
N ARG A 87 2.94 5.94 -11.06
CA ARG A 87 2.11 6.43 -12.17
C ARG A 87 2.85 7.47 -12.99
N SER A 88 3.50 8.45 -12.36
CA SER A 88 4.27 9.47 -13.04
C SER A 88 5.43 8.88 -13.83
N ALA A 89 6.22 7.99 -13.20
CA ALA A 89 7.34 7.32 -13.85
C ALA A 89 6.92 6.48 -15.07
N LEU A 90 5.76 5.82 -15.01
CA LEU A 90 5.24 5.01 -16.11
C LEU A 90 4.50 5.81 -17.18
N SER A 91 3.86 6.94 -16.82
CA SER A 91 3.11 7.77 -17.76
C SER A 91 3.98 8.42 -18.85
N GLY A 92 5.28 8.56 -18.60
CA GLY A 92 6.26 9.03 -19.59
C GLY A 92 6.78 7.94 -20.53
N LEU A 93 6.34 6.70 -20.37
CA LEU A 93 6.66 5.62 -21.29
C LEU A 93 5.66 5.67 -22.45
N GLU A 94 6.05 6.28 -23.57
CA GLU A 94 5.29 6.11 -24.81
C GLU A 94 5.39 4.65 -25.26
N PRO A 95 4.29 4.06 -25.75
CA PRO A 95 4.36 2.78 -26.46
C PRO A 95 5.42 2.91 -27.55
N THR A 96 6.36 1.95 -27.59
CA THR A 96 7.24 1.85 -28.74
C THR A 96 6.38 1.29 -29.86
N ASP A 97 5.82 2.18 -30.68
CA ASP A 97 5.09 1.81 -31.88
C ASP A 97 6.04 1.08 -32.83
N GLU A 98 6.09 -0.25 -32.75
CA GLU A 98 6.55 -1.09 -33.85
C GLU A 98 5.42 -1.11 -34.89
N GLU A 99 5.57 -0.21 -35.86
CA GLU A 99 5.10 -0.25 -37.25
C GLU A 99 3.76 -0.94 -37.56
N GLU A 100 2.82 -0.12 -38.04
CA GLU A 100 1.90 -0.38 -39.15
C GLU A 100 1.40 -1.83 -39.34
N SER A 101 0.17 -2.10 -38.91
CA SER A 101 -0.70 -3.02 -39.65
C SER A 101 -2.03 -2.35 -39.95
N THR A 102 -2.17 -1.95 -41.21
CA THR A 102 -3.36 -1.38 -41.86
C THR A 102 -4.46 -2.42 -42.05
N GLU A 103 -4.75 -3.21 -41.03
CA GLU A 103 -5.96 -4.02 -40.93
C GLU A 103 -6.44 -3.90 -39.49
N ALA A 104 -7.55 -3.19 -39.30
CA ALA A 104 -8.28 -3.14 -38.04
C ALA A 104 -8.82 -4.55 -37.72
N THR A 105 -7.92 -5.46 -37.37
CA THR A 105 -8.25 -6.72 -36.72
C THR A 105 -8.80 -6.32 -35.37
N HIS A 106 -10.02 -6.75 -35.06
CA HIS A 106 -10.65 -6.45 -33.78
C HIS A 106 -9.81 -7.11 -32.69
N GLU A 107 -8.89 -6.37 -32.08
CA GLU A 107 -8.04 -6.87 -31.03
C GLU A 107 -8.87 -7.06 -29.76
N VAL A 108 -9.20 -8.32 -29.48
CA VAL A 108 -9.86 -8.71 -28.24
C VAL A 108 -8.79 -8.98 -27.19
N TRP A 109 -8.63 -8.03 -26.28
CA TRP A 109 -7.78 -8.18 -25.11
C TRP A 109 -8.52 -8.94 -24.00
N SER A 110 -7.93 -10.03 -23.51
CA SER A 110 -8.50 -10.81 -22.41
C SER A 110 -7.79 -10.52 -21.09
N ILE A 111 -8.58 -10.39 -20.02
CA ILE A 111 -8.10 -10.27 -18.64
C ILE A 111 -8.54 -11.53 -17.91
N SER A 112 -7.63 -12.13 -17.14
CA SER A 112 -7.89 -13.35 -16.37
C SER A 112 -7.77 -13.08 -14.87
N GLY A 113 -8.57 -13.79 -14.08
CA GLY A 113 -8.55 -13.75 -12.62
C GLY A 113 -9.48 -12.71 -12.01
N ASP A 114 -10.09 -13.07 -10.89
CA ASP A 114 -11.23 -12.35 -10.30
C ASP A 114 -10.90 -10.89 -9.96
N GLN A 115 -9.71 -10.61 -9.42
CA GLN A 115 -9.31 -9.25 -9.05
C GLN A 115 -9.15 -8.34 -10.27
N GLY A 116 -8.51 -8.83 -11.34
CA GLY A 116 -8.30 -8.07 -12.56
C GLY A 116 -9.62 -7.77 -13.27
N ILE A 117 -10.50 -8.78 -13.35
CA ILE A 117 -11.85 -8.64 -13.91
C ILE A 117 -12.66 -7.63 -13.10
N THR A 118 -12.73 -7.79 -11.77
CA THR A 118 -13.48 -6.89 -10.88
C THR A 118 -12.99 -5.45 -10.98
N SER A 119 -11.67 -5.24 -10.96
CA SER A 119 -11.07 -3.91 -11.08
C SER A 119 -11.39 -3.26 -12.43
N ARG A 120 -11.32 -4.03 -13.52
CA ARG A 120 -11.64 -3.52 -14.87
C ARG A 120 -13.12 -3.18 -14.99
N THR A 121 -14.01 -4.04 -14.49
CA THR A 121 -15.45 -3.80 -14.49
C THR A 121 -15.79 -2.54 -13.71
N ARG A 122 -15.25 -2.37 -12.50
CA ARG A 122 -15.44 -1.14 -11.71
C ARG A 122 -14.98 0.10 -12.47
N GLN A 123 -13.79 0.06 -13.06
CA GLN A 123 -13.27 1.19 -13.84
C GLN A 123 -14.16 1.57 -15.03
N LEU A 124 -14.71 0.57 -15.73
CA LEU A 124 -15.64 0.79 -16.85
C LEU A 124 -16.98 1.36 -16.37
N ILE A 125 -17.49 0.90 -15.22
CA ILE A 125 -18.71 1.43 -14.59
C ILE A 125 -18.51 2.89 -14.15
N GLU A 126 -17.44 3.18 -13.39
CA GLU A 126 -17.12 4.53 -12.91
C GLU A 126 -16.85 5.52 -14.05
N GLY A 127 -16.37 5.03 -15.20
CA GLY A 127 -16.11 5.84 -16.39
C GLY A 127 -17.31 5.99 -17.34
N ALA A 128 -18.41 5.26 -17.13
CA ALA A 128 -19.57 5.31 -18.01
C ALA A 128 -20.36 6.61 -17.80
N THR A 129 -20.60 7.37 -18.87
CA THR A 129 -21.29 8.66 -18.82
C THR A 129 -22.76 8.64 -19.23
N GLU A 130 -23.18 7.60 -19.96
CA GLU A 130 -24.54 7.52 -20.52
C GLU A 130 -25.21 6.17 -20.25
N GLU A 131 -24.68 5.09 -20.82
CA GLU A 131 -25.28 3.76 -20.72
C GLU A 131 -24.20 2.69 -20.58
N LEU A 132 -24.48 1.67 -19.76
CA LEU A 132 -23.63 0.51 -19.54
C LEU A 132 -24.44 -0.76 -19.84
N ILE A 133 -24.01 -1.54 -20.83
CA ILE A 133 -24.61 -2.84 -21.16
C ILE A 133 -23.66 -3.94 -20.67
N LEU A 134 -24.10 -4.67 -19.65
CA LEU A 134 -23.35 -5.80 -19.10
C LEU A 134 -23.93 -7.12 -19.62
N VAL A 135 -23.12 -7.88 -20.36
CA VAL A 135 -23.48 -9.24 -20.81
C VAL A 135 -22.71 -10.25 -19.97
N VAL A 136 -23.44 -11.01 -19.15
CA VAL A 136 -22.85 -11.99 -18.23
C VAL A 136 -23.17 -13.40 -18.74
N GLY A 137 -22.12 -14.20 -18.99
CA GLY A 137 -22.28 -15.57 -19.50
C GLY A 137 -22.64 -16.60 -18.44
N HIS A 138 -22.47 -16.29 -17.15
CA HIS A 138 -22.78 -17.19 -16.04
C HIS A 138 -23.24 -16.40 -14.80
N GLU A 139 -24.34 -16.82 -14.17
CA GLU A 139 -24.96 -16.07 -13.07
C GLU A 139 -24.02 -15.79 -11.90
N SER A 140 -23.10 -16.71 -11.61
CA SER A 140 -22.17 -16.59 -10.48
C SER A 140 -21.21 -15.40 -10.60
N ILE A 141 -21.07 -14.82 -11.79
CA ILE A 141 -20.24 -13.63 -12.03
C ILE A 141 -20.98 -12.35 -11.62
N PHE A 142 -22.33 -12.39 -11.59
CA PHE A 142 -23.15 -11.27 -11.12
C PHE A 142 -23.29 -11.32 -9.60
N THR A 143 -22.32 -10.72 -8.91
CA THR A 143 -22.28 -10.67 -7.44
C THR A 143 -23.10 -9.52 -6.89
N ASP A 144 -23.53 -9.61 -5.63
CA ASP A 144 -24.23 -8.51 -4.94
C ASP A 144 -23.40 -7.22 -4.96
N GLN A 145 -22.08 -7.34 -4.79
CA GLN A 145 -21.16 -6.20 -4.85
C GLN A 145 -21.11 -5.52 -6.23
N LEU A 146 -21.29 -6.28 -7.32
CA LEU A 146 -21.40 -5.74 -8.67
C LEU A 146 -22.76 -5.07 -8.85
N ALA A 147 -23.83 -5.68 -8.35
CA ALA A 147 -25.17 -5.11 -8.41
C ALA A 147 -25.29 -3.77 -7.65
N GLU A 148 -24.58 -3.61 -6.53
CA GLU A 148 -24.53 -2.35 -5.78
C GLU A 148 -23.77 -1.21 -6.49
N GLN A 149 -22.94 -1.52 -7.48
CA GLN A 149 -22.14 -0.54 -8.23
C GLN A 149 -22.78 -0.08 -9.55
N LEU A 150 -23.79 -0.81 -10.04
CA LEU A 150 -24.58 -0.46 -11.22
C LEU A 150 -25.68 0.54 -10.88
#